data_AF-A0A4Q3WZN0-F1
#
_entry.id   AF-A0A4Q3WZN0-F1
#
_cell.length_a   1.000
_cell.length_b   1.000
_cell.length_c   1.000
_cell.angle_alpha   90.00
_cell.angle_beta   90.00
_cell.angle_gamma   90.00
#
_symmetry.space_group_name_H-M   'P 1'
#
loop_
_entity.id
_entity.type
_entity.pdbx_description
1 polymer ?
#
loop_
_entity_poly.entity_id
_entity_poly.type
_entity_poly.pdbx_seq_one_letter_code
_entity_poly.pdbx_strand_id
1 'polypeptide(L)'
;MASIFALLALCGVFLLALFPNSMLLPPTALLPEKVALVFLALSFGVALIPKLQKKLLEDRDAATFALMAAFFVVYHLAERAGPRSGFTIPSELFSDEVSVTYALRLVFIGALASIPVWWKGGGPQRNLLAASILIGVLGLGSFWFLGRFYPVGATETVDPTPLPTLLLQLLGYGCVAALCRAVTASPAYTKTLLRLMPVFLLVLAAKYQIFPTVQPEEDAE
;
A
#
# COMPACT_ATOMS: atom_id res chain seq x y z
N MET A 1 9.51 7.60 19.19
CA MET A 1 8.82 6.30 19.30
C MET A 1 7.94 5.99 18.08
N ALA A 2 7.01 6.86 17.65
CA ALA A 2 6.09 6.47 16.56
C ALA A 2 6.74 6.25 15.17
N SER A 3 7.86 6.90 14.86
CA SER A 3 8.62 6.61 13.62
C SER A 3 9.22 5.19 13.61
N ILE A 4 9.40 4.56 14.78
CA ILE A 4 9.85 3.17 14.89
C ILE A 4 8.72 2.23 14.48
N PHE A 5 7.50 2.42 15.00
CA PHE A 5 6.35 1.61 14.60
C PHE A 5 6.03 1.76 13.11
N ALA A 6 6.16 2.98 12.59
CA ALA A 6 5.97 3.20 11.17
C ALA A 6 7.03 2.51 10.31
N LEU A 7 8.29 2.56 10.74
CA LEU A 7 9.38 1.86 10.07
C LEU A 7 9.24 0.34 10.15
N LEU A 8 8.84 -0.20 11.30
CA LEU A 8 8.56 -1.63 11.47
C LEU A 8 7.42 -2.11 10.55
N ALA A 9 6.34 -1.33 10.42
CA ALA A 9 5.24 -1.66 9.52
C ALA A 9 5.71 -1.67 8.05
N LEU A 10 6.45 -0.65 7.62
CA LEU A 10 7.00 -0.57 6.27
C LEU A 10 8.03 -1.69 5.99
N CYS A 11 8.86 -2.04 6.97
CA CYS A 11 9.76 -3.21 6.90
C CYS A 11 8.97 -4.52 6.82
N GLY A 12 7.87 -4.67 7.55
CA GLY A 12 6.98 -5.82 7.47
C GLY A 12 6.36 -5.98 6.07
N VAL A 13 5.89 -4.88 5.47
CA VAL A 13 5.40 -4.88 4.08
C VAL A 13 6.49 -5.28 3.10
N PHE A 14 7.71 -4.77 3.27
CA PHE A 14 8.86 -5.16 2.45
C PHE A 14 9.17 -6.66 2.57
N LEU A 15 9.16 -7.22 3.78
CA LEU A 15 9.38 -8.65 4.01
C LEU A 15 8.29 -9.50 3.38
N LEU A 16 7.01 -9.09 3.46
CA LEU A 16 5.92 -9.76 2.77
C LEU A 16 6.08 -9.72 1.25
N ALA A 17 6.55 -8.61 0.69
CA ALA A 17 6.83 -8.52 -0.74
C ALA A 17 8.01 -9.44 -1.16
N LEU A 18 8.99 -9.67 -0.27
CA LEU A 18 10.18 -10.48 -0.52
C LEU A 18 9.92 -11.98 -0.43
N PHE A 19 8.97 -12.40 0.42
CA PHE A 19 8.56 -13.79 0.61
C PHE A 19 7.08 -13.97 0.19
N PRO A 20 6.77 -13.88 -1.11
CA PRO A 20 5.44 -14.19 -1.63
C PRO A 20 5.01 -15.60 -1.23
N ASN A 21 3.73 -15.79 -0.94
CA ASN A 21 3.16 -17.13 -0.92
C ASN A 21 3.12 -17.63 -2.37
N SER A 22 3.82 -18.73 -2.66
CA SER A 22 4.21 -19.15 -4.01
C SER A 22 3.07 -19.60 -4.95
N MET A 23 1.81 -19.50 -4.54
CA MET A 23 0.64 -20.02 -5.26
C MET A 23 -0.16 -19.01 -6.10
N LEU A 24 0.24 -17.72 -6.19
CA LEU A 24 -0.73 -16.67 -6.58
C LEU A 24 -0.34 -15.71 -7.72
N LEU A 25 0.77 -15.90 -8.44
CA LEU A 25 1.16 -14.92 -9.49
C LEU A 25 1.60 -15.54 -10.82
N PRO A 26 0.91 -15.25 -11.95
CA PRO A 26 1.38 -15.64 -13.27
C PRO A 26 2.65 -14.83 -13.65
N PRO A 27 3.68 -15.47 -14.24
CA PRO A 27 4.99 -14.87 -14.51
C PRO A 27 4.97 -13.72 -15.54
N THR A 28 3.94 -13.64 -16.38
CA THR A 28 3.76 -12.63 -17.43
C THR A 28 3.14 -11.32 -16.93
N ALA A 29 2.44 -11.33 -15.80
CA ALA A 29 1.72 -10.18 -15.26
C ALA A 29 2.57 -9.27 -14.34
N LEU A 30 3.90 -9.47 -14.33
CA LEU A 30 4.84 -8.78 -13.41
C LEU A 30 5.89 -7.92 -14.13
N LEU A 31 5.82 -7.81 -15.45
CA LEU A 31 6.80 -7.06 -16.25
C LEU A 31 6.75 -5.54 -15.96
N PRO A 32 5.57 -4.89 -15.87
CA PRO A 32 5.47 -3.48 -15.49
C PRO A 32 6.03 -3.19 -14.10
N GLU A 33 5.79 -4.07 -13.13
CA GLU A 33 6.23 -3.92 -11.75
C GLU A 33 7.75 -4.08 -11.62
N LYS A 34 8.37 -5.00 -12.38
CA LYS A 34 9.83 -5.14 -12.45
C LYS A 34 10.49 -3.88 -12.99
N VAL A 35 9.95 -3.33 -14.09
CA VAL A 35 10.44 -2.08 -14.69
C VAL A 35 10.28 -0.92 -13.69
N ALA A 36 9.15 -0.85 -12.99
CA ALA A 36 8.92 0.16 -11.96
C ALA A 36 9.92 0.05 -10.81
N LEU A 37 10.22 -1.16 -10.31
CA LEU A 37 11.21 -1.37 -9.24
C LEU A 37 12.62 -0.93 -9.66
N VAL A 38 13.07 -1.30 -10.86
CA VAL A 38 14.39 -0.90 -11.38
C VAL A 38 14.45 0.61 -11.60
N PHE A 39 13.41 1.19 -12.19
CA PHE A 39 13.30 2.64 -12.41
C PHE A 39 13.34 3.41 -11.08
N LEU A 40 12.60 2.95 -10.07
CA LEU A 40 12.62 3.54 -8.73
C LEU A 40 13.99 3.37 -8.08
N ALA A 41 14.64 2.20 -8.19
CA ALA A 41 15.97 1.99 -7.65
C ALA A 41 17.01 2.96 -8.24
N LEU A 42 16.98 3.16 -9.57
CA LEU A 42 17.83 4.14 -10.26
C LEU A 42 17.51 5.57 -9.82
N SER A 43 16.23 5.93 -9.72
CA SER A 43 15.79 7.25 -9.27
C SER A 43 16.26 7.56 -7.84
N PHE A 44 16.16 6.59 -6.94
CA PHE A 44 16.71 6.71 -5.59
C PHE A 44 18.24 6.74 -5.59
N GLY A 45 18.90 5.99 -6.47
CA GLY A 45 20.35 6.06 -6.67
C GLY A 45 20.82 7.47 -7.05
N VAL A 46 20.12 8.13 -7.98
CA VAL A 46 20.38 9.54 -8.34
C VAL A 46 20.09 10.47 -7.16
N ALA A 47 19.04 10.20 -6.38
CA ALA A 47 18.70 10.97 -5.19
C ALA A 47 19.76 10.88 -4.06
N LEU A 48 20.68 9.91 -4.13
CA LEU A 48 21.80 9.78 -3.18
C LEU A 48 22.99 10.72 -3.50
N ILE A 49 22.99 11.40 -4.65
CA ILE A 49 24.00 12.43 -4.95
C ILE A 49 23.98 13.46 -3.81
N PRO A 50 25.13 13.81 -3.18
CA PRO A 50 25.16 14.60 -1.94
C PRO A 50 24.36 15.91 -2.00
N LYS A 51 24.39 16.61 -3.14
CA LYS A 51 23.63 17.86 -3.35
C LYS A 51 22.12 17.63 -3.37
N LEU A 52 21.66 16.56 -4.03
CA LEU A 52 20.25 16.19 -4.12
C LEU A 52 19.73 15.61 -2.81
N GLN A 53 20.51 14.72 -2.18
CA GLN A 53 20.20 14.16 -0.87
C GLN A 53 20.03 15.26 0.18
N LYS A 54 20.90 16.26 0.17
CA LYS A 54 20.78 17.40 1.10
C LYS A 54 19.47 18.16 0.89
N LYS A 55 19.13 18.51 -0.35
CA LYS A 55 17.85 19.18 -0.68
C LYS A 55 16.63 18.35 -0.29
N LEU A 56 16.65 17.04 -0.53
CA LEU A 56 15.58 16.12 -0.13
C LEU A 56 15.43 16.02 1.40
N LEU A 57 16.52 16.12 2.15
CA LEU A 57 16.46 16.11 3.62
C LEU A 57 16.01 17.46 4.20
N GLU A 58 16.23 18.56 3.46
CA GLU A 58 15.75 19.90 3.81
C GLU A 58 14.25 20.04 3.53
N ASP A 59 13.73 19.42 2.46
CA ASP A 59 12.30 19.42 2.10
C ASP A 59 11.61 18.10 2.47
N ARG A 60 10.89 18.14 3.59
CA ARG A 60 10.15 16.99 4.12
C ARG A 60 9.05 16.49 3.17
N ASP A 61 8.38 17.37 2.44
CA ASP A 61 7.27 16.96 1.58
C ASP A 61 7.81 16.24 0.34
N ALA A 62 8.93 16.72 -0.22
CA ALA A 62 9.65 16.03 -1.29
C ALA A 62 10.15 14.64 -0.85
N ALA A 63 10.74 14.52 0.35
CA ALA A 63 11.16 13.23 0.90
C ALA A 63 9.97 12.28 1.11
N THR A 64 8.84 12.80 1.58
CA THR A 64 7.64 11.99 1.81
C THR A 64 7.09 11.47 0.49
N PHE A 65 7.01 12.32 -0.55
CA PHE A 65 6.55 11.94 -1.87
C PHE A 65 7.45 10.86 -2.49
N ALA A 66 8.77 11.02 -2.42
CA ALA A 66 9.71 10.02 -2.93
C ALA A 66 9.51 8.66 -2.25
N LEU A 67 9.38 8.64 -0.92
CA LEU A 67 9.13 7.41 -0.17
C LEU A 67 7.77 6.78 -0.50
N MET A 68 6.72 7.59 -0.68
CA MET A 68 5.41 7.10 -1.08
C MET A 68 5.45 6.39 -2.44
N ALA A 69 6.15 6.95 -3.43
CA ALA A 69 6.28 6.32 -4.75
C ALA A 69 6.92 4.93 -4.67
N ALA A 70 7.94 4.74 -3.83
CA ALA A 70 8.54 3.44 -3.60
C ALA A 70 7.59 2.49 -2.85
N PHE A 71 7.04 2.92 -1.72
CA PHE A 71 6.23 2.04 -0.88
C PHE A 71 4.85 1.71 -1.46
N PHE A 72 4.30 2.52 -2.37
CA PHE A 72 3.09 2.13 -3.10
C PHE A 72 3.33 0.92 -4.01
N VAL A 73 4.47 0.89 -4.72
CA VAL A 73 4.84 -0.27 -5.54
C VAL A 73 5.13 -1.48 -4.67
N VAL A 74 5.90 -1.31 -3.58
CA VAL A 74 6.21 -2.41 -2.65
C VAL A 74 4.96 -2.94 -1.95
N TYR A 75 4.05 -2.05 -1.52
CA TYR A 75 2.78 -2.44 -0.90
C TYR A 75 1.88 -3.18 -1.90
N HIS A 76 1.76 -2.68 -3.12
CA HIS A 76 0.96 -3.33 -4.15
C HIS A 76 1.48 -4.74 -4.47
N LEU A 77 2.82 -4.90 -4.53
CA LEU A 77 3.44 -6.22 -4.65
C LEU A 77 3.12 -7.10 -3.43
N ALA A 78 3.28 -6.59 -2.20
CA ALA A 78 2.97 -7.33 -0.98
C ALA A 78 1.48 -7.72 -0.87
N GLU A 79 0.58 -6.89 -1.38
CA GLU A 79 -0.87 -7.16 -1.39
C GLU A 79 -1.23 -8.27 -2.38
N ARG A 80 -0.60 -8.28 -3.55
CA ARG A 80 -0.80 -9.32 -4.57
C ARG A 80 -0.13 -10.65 -4.19
N ALA A 81 1.06 -10.58 -3.60
CA ALA A 81 1.91 -11.72 -3.21
C ALA A 81 1.60 -12.30 -1.82
N GLY A 82 0.96 -11.51 -0.96
CA GLY A 82 0.85 -11.81 0.46
C GLY A 82 -0.17 -12.92 0.74
N PRO A 83 -0.03 -13.61 1.89
CA PRO A 83 -1.05 -14.53 2.37
C PRO A 83 -2.40 -13.79 2.48
N ARG A 84 -3.49 -14.46 2.07
CA ARG A 84 -4.87 -13.94 2.14
C ARG A 84 -5.70 -14.54 3.28
N SER A 85 -5.17 -15.53 4.00
CA SER A 85 -5.91 -16.27 5.01
C SER A 85 -6.19 -15.47 6.30
N GLY A 86 -7.29 -15.80 6.98
CA GLY A 86 -7.42 -15.57 8.43
C GLY A 86 -8.10 -14.30 8.94
N PHE A 87 -8.68 -13.45 8.08
CA PHE A 87 -9.60 -12.38 8.53
C PHE A 87 -10.50 -11.96 7.36
N THR A 88 -11.69 -12.52 7.32
CA THR A 88 -12.80 -12.05 6.50
C THR A 88 -13.60 -11.07 7.33
N ILE A 89 -14.06 -9.97 6.75
CA ILE A 89 -15.03 -9.11 7.42
C ILE A 89 -16.40 -9.69 7.06
N PRO A 90 -17.10 -10.39 7.97
CA PRO A 90 -18.48 -10.75 7.74
C PRO A 90 -19.25 -9.43 7.68
N SER A 91 -19.88 -9.14 6.55
CA SER A 91 -20.70 -7.95 6.45
C SER A 91 -22.03 -8.37 5.87
N GLU A 92 -23.12 -8.09 6.59
CA GLU A 92 -24.48 -8.17 6.04
C GLU A 92 -24.73 -7.11 4.95
N LEU A 93 -23.77 -6.18 4.75
CA LEU A 93 -23.80 -5.08 3.79
C LEU A 93 -23.25 -5.45 2.41
N PHE A 94 -22.45 -6.51 2.31
CA PHE A 94 -21.79 -7.00 1.10
C PHE A 94 -21.99 -8.50 1.10
N SER A 95 -22.76 -9.01 0.14
CA SER A 95 -23.16 -10.42 0.03
C SER A 95 -22.00 -11.42 -0.07
N ASP A 96 -20.77 -10.94 -0.31
CA ASP A 96 -19.55 -11.74 -0.44
C ASP A 96 -18.57 -11.54 0.71
N GLU A 97 -17.89 -12.62 1.11
CA GLU A 97 -16.79 -12.56 2.07
C GLU A 97 -15.58 -11.84 1.48
N VAL A 98 -15.25 -10.67 2.00
CA VAL A 98 -14.09 -9.90 1.56
C VAL A 98 -12.89 -10.23 2.45
N SER A 99 -11.88 -10.88 1.86
CA SER A 99 -10.64 -11.23 2.56
C SER A 99 -9.72 -10.02 2.74
N VAL A 100 -9.34 -9.70 3.98
CA VAL A 100 -8.37 -8.64 4.27
C VAL A 100 -6.95 -9.20 4.22
N THR A 101 -6.12 -8.69 3.30
CA THR A 101 -4.72 -9.16 3.14
C THR A 101 -3.87 -8.84 4.36
N TYR A 102 -2.85 -9.66 4.66
CA TYR A 102 -1.93 -9.39 5.77
C TYR A 102 -1.15 -8.07 5.59
N ALA A 103 -0.85 -7.69 4.34
CA ALA A 103 -0.21 -6.41 4.03
C ALA A 103 -1.07 -5.24 4.52
N LEU A 104 -2.39 -5.28 4.26
CA LEU A 104 -3.34 -4.26 4.72
C LEU A 104 -3.42 -4.21 6.25
N ARG A 105 -3.42 -5.36 6.93
CA ARG A 105 -3.42 -5.41 8.40
C ARG A 105 -2.17 -4.75 8.99
N LEU A 106 -0.99 -5.04 8.44
CA LEU A 106 0.27 -4.46 8.92
C LEU A 106 0.30 -2.95 8.75
N VAL A 107 -0.09 -2.42 7.58
CA VAL A 107 -0.10 -0.97 7.36
C VAL A 107 -1.17 -0.29 8.21
N PHE A 108 -2.33 -0.93 8.42
CA PHE A 108 -3.40 -0.38 9.25
C PHE A 108 -2.99 -0.31 10.73
N ILE A 109 -2.44 -1.39 11.30
CA ILE A 109 -1.97 -1.42 12.69
C ILE A 109 -0.81 -0.43 12.88
N GLY A 110 0.15 -0.41 11.94
CA GLY A 110 1.26 0.54 11.97
C GLY A 110 0.78 2.00 11.90
N ALA A 111 -0.24 2.26 11.07
CA ALA A 111 -0.87 3.55 10.95
C ALA A 111 -1.54 3.96 12.27
N LEU A 112 -2.37 3.09 12.86
CA LEU A 112 -3.00 3.34 14.15
C LEU A 112 -1.98 3.65 15.25
N ALA A 113 -0.90 2.87 15.33
CA ALA A 113 0.16 3.09 16.31
C ALA A 113 0.94 4.41 16.09
N SER A 114 0.90 4.98 14.89
CA SER A 114 1.56 6.24 14.54
C SER A 114 0.67 7.48 14.60
N ILE A 115 -0.65 7.31 14.85
CA ILE A 115 -1.62 8.39 15.10
C ILE A 115 -1.12 9.46 16.07
N PRO A 116 -0.52 9.12 17.24
CA PRO A 116 -0.12 10.15 18.20
C PRO A 116 0.89 11.17 17.66
N VAL A 117 1.70 10.79 16.67
CA VAL A 117 2.68 11.70 16.04
C VAL A 117 2.02 12.60 15.00
N TRP A 118 1.05 12.08 14.23
CA TRP A 118 0.29 12.90 13.27
C TRP A 118 -0.60 13.91 13.98
N TRP A 119 -1.20 13.49 15.09
CA TRP A 119 -2.13 14.32 15.86
C TRP A 119 -1.42 15.48 16.56
N LYS A 120 -0.21 15.24 17.09
CA LYS A 120 0.62 16.28 17.73
C LYS A 120 1.29 17.21 16.71
N GLY A 121 1.57 16.73 15.50
CA GLY A 121 2.24 17.50 14.46
C GLY A 121 1.34 18.48 13.69
N GLY A 122 0.01 18.43 13.87
CA GLY A 122 -0.93 19.43 13.34
C GLY A 122 -0.90 19.62 11.81
N GLY A 123 -0.64 18.56 11.04
CA GLY A 123 -0.41 18.63 9.59
C GLY A 123 -1.59 18.23 8.70
N PRO A 124 -1.41 18.26 7.36
CA PRO A 124 -2.42 17.87 6.36
C PRO A 124 -2.92 16.42 6.51
N GLN A 125 -2.26 15.61 7.33
CA GLN A 125 -2.65 14.25 7.72
C GLN A 125 -4.03 14.19 8.39
N ARG A 126 -4.41 15.20 9.18
CA ARG A 126 -5.74 15.29 9.76
C ARG A 126 -6.81 15.47 8.68
N ASN A 127 -6.53 16.32 7.70
CA ASN A 127 -7.42 16.57 6.57
C ASN A 127 -7.50 15.35 5.66
N LEU A 128 -6.40 14.61 5.50
CA LEU A 128 -6.36 13.37 4.73
C LEU A 128 -7.17 12.26 5.40
N LEU A 129 -7.04 12.10 6.73
CA LEU A 129 -7.87 11.16 7.49
C LEU A 129 -9.36 11.54 7.42
N ALA A 130 -9.67 12.83 7.63
CA ALA A 130 -11.03 13.34 7.51
C ALA A 130 -11.58 13.15 6.09
N ALA A 131 -10.76 13.38 5.05
CA ALA A 131 -11.12 13.14 3.66
C ALA A 131 -11.31 11.65 3.36
N SER A 132 -10.47 10.75 3.89
CA SER A 132 -10.66 9.30 3.76
C SER A 132 -11.95 8.83 4.41
N ILE A 133 -12.26 9.33 5.61
CA ILE A 133 -13.53 9.04 6.28
C ILE A 133 -14.69 9.60 5.46
N LEU A 134 -14.58 10.84 4.99
CA LEU A 134 -15.63 11.49 4.20
C LEU A 134 -15.85 10.78 2.85
N ILE A 135 -14.79 10.40 2.14
CA ILE A 135 -14.88 9.63 0.89
C ILE A 135 -15.46 8.24 1.17
N GLY A 136 -15.06 7.60 2.27
CA GLY A 136 -15.67 6.33 2.70
C GLY A 136 -17.17 6.48 2.94
N VAL A 137 -17.59 7.50 3.69
CA VAL A 137 -19.00 7.77 3.99
C VAL A 137 -19.78 8.17 2.73
N LEU A 138 -19.25 9.07 1.90
CA LEU A 138 -19.92 9.53 0.67
C LEU A 138 -19.95 8.45 -0.40
N GLY A 139 -18.89 7.66 -0.54
CA GLY A 139 -18.80 6.52 -1.45
C GLY A 139 -19.74 5.40 -1.03
N LEU A 140 -19.65 4.93 0.22
CA LEU A 140 -20.58 3.92 0.73
C LEU A 140 -22.03 4.42 0.68
N GLY A 141 -22.26 5.70 0.99
CA GLY A 141 -23.57 6.33 0.95
C GLY A 141 -24.16 6.43 -0.46
N SER A 142 -23.36 6.83 -1.45
CA SER A 142 -23.83 6.95 -2.84
C SER A 142 -24.17 5.60 -3.45
N PHE A 143 -23.38 4.56 -3.17
CA PHE A 143 -23.66 3.22 -3.67
C PHE A 143 -24.77 2.50 -2.89
N TRP A 144 -24.89 2.71 -1.58
CA TRP A 144 -26.07 2.28 -0.83
C TRP A 144 -27.34 2.89 -1.41
N PHE A 145 -27.28 4.16 -1.81
CA PHE A 145 -28.39 4.84 -2.47
C PHE A 145 -28.67 4.26 -3.87
N LEU A 146 -27.64 4.03 -4.69
CA LEU A 146 -27.78 3.46 -6.03
C LEU A 146 -28.32 2.02 -5.99
N GLY A 147 -27.76 1.16 -5.14
CA GLY A 147 -28.19 -0.23 -5.01
C GLY A 147 -29.61 -0.39 -4.46
N ARG A 148 -30.15 0.62 -3.76
CA ARG A 148 -31.49 0.55 -3.15
C ARG A 148 -32.56 1.31 -3.92
N PHE A 149 -32.19 2.34 -4.68
CA PHE A 149 -33.14 3.24 -5.34
C PHE A 149 -32.98 3.35 -6.86
N TYR A 150 -31.90 2.83 -7.45
CA TYR A 150 -31.68 2.85 -8.90
C TYR A 150 -31.67 1.43 -9.49
N PRO A 151 -32.74 1.02 -10.18
CA PRO A 151 -32.77 -0.22 -10.93
C PRO A 151 -31.98 -0.06 -12.24
N VAL A 152 -31.14 -1.06 -12.56
CA VAL A 152 -30.43 -1.21 -13.84
C VAL A 152 -31.19 -2.27 -14.67
N GLY A 153 -32.44 -1.98 -15.00
CA GLY A 153 -33.31 -2.92 -15.72
C GLY A 153 -34.70 -3.02 -15.10
N ALA A 154 -35.50 -4.00 -15.52
CA ALA A 154 -36.88 -4.17 -15.04
C ALA A 154 -36.95 -4.66 -13.57
N THR A 155 -35.91 -5.36 -13.10
CA THR A 155 -35.89 -6.01 -11.77
C THR A 155 -34.51 -6.08 -11.11
N GLU A 156 -33.44 -5.67 -11.78
CA GLU A 156 -32.07 -5.81 -11.25
C GLU A 156 -31.56 -4.49 -10.69
N THR A 157 -30.98 -4.52 -9.49
CA THR A 157 -30.29 -3.39 -8.86
C THR A 157 -28.81 -3.42 -9.24
N VAL A 158 -28.15 -2.24 -9.30
CA VAL A 158 -26.70 -2.14 -9.53
C VAL A 158 -25.98 -3.03 -8.51
N ASP A 159 -25.12 -3.95 -8.96
CA ASP A 159 -24.28 -4.75 -8.06
C ASP A 159 -23.13 -3.89 -7.47
N PRO A 160 -23.06 -3.70 -6.14
CA PRO A 160 -22.02 -2.93 -5.46
C PRO A 160 -20.67 -3.66 -5.30
N THR A 161 -20.49 -4.86 -5.85
CA THR A 161 -19.30 -5.73 -5.68
C THR A 161 -17.92 -5.08 -5.76
N PRO A 162 -17.61 -4.05 -6.59
CA PRO A 162 -16.25 -3.47 -6.60
C PRO A 162 -15.93 -2.58 -5.38
N LEU A 163 -16.91 -2.20 -4.55
CA LEU A 163 -16.73 -1.23 -3.47
C LEU A 163 -15.85 -1.67 -2.32
N PRO A 164 -16.00 -2.89 -1.77
CA PRO A 164 -15.21 -3.30 -0.63
C PRO A 164 -13.73 -3.33 -1.00
N THR A 165 -13.41 -3.80 -2.21
CA THR A 165 -12.04 -3.82 -2.73
C THR A 165 -11.47 -2.41 -2.90
N LEU A 166 -12.23 -1.48 -3.47
CA LEU A 166 -11.80 -0.08 -3.62
C LEU A 166 -11.60 0.60 -2.27
N LEU A 167 -12.48 0.35 -1.29
CA LEU A 167 -12.38 0.91 0.05
C LEU A 167 -11.15 0.38 0.79
N LEU A 168 -10.87 -0.93 0.68
CA LEU A 168 -9.69 -1.55 1.27
C LEU A 168 -8.40 -1.05 0.61
N GLN A 169 -8.39 -0.82 -0.70
CA GLN A 169 -7.25 -0.20 -1.40
C GLN A 169 -7.02 1.24 -0.96
N LEU A 170 -8.08 2.05 -0.88
CA LEU A 170 -7.99 3.45 -0.45
C LEU A 170 -7.49 3.54 1.00
N LEU A 171 -7.97 2.64 1.86
CA LEU A 171 -7.48 2.48 3.22
C LEU A 171 -6.00 2.10 3.24
N GLY A 172 -5.60 1.09 2.46
CA GLY A 172 -4.21 0.62 2.38
C GLY A 172 -3.25 1.72 1.93
N TYR A 173 -3.54 2.38 0.81
CA TYR A 173 -2.73 3.50 0.31
C TYR A 173 -2.72 4.69 1.26
N GLY A 174 -3.86 5.01 1.88
CA GLY A 174 -3.95 6.04 2.93
C GLY A 174 -3.04 5.74 4.12
N CYS A 175 -3.04 4.49 4.61
CA CYS A 175 -2.17 4.03 5.68
C CYS A 175 -0.68 4.13 5.29
N VAL A 176 -0.31 3.69 4.08
CA VAL A 176 1.08 3.78 3.59
C VAL A 176 1.54 5.24 3.52
N ALA A 177 0.71 6.14 2.98
CA ALA A 177 1.03 7.57 2.92
C ALA A 177 1.27 8.16 4.32
N ALA A 178 0.40 7.81 5.27
CA ALA A 178 0.50 8.27 6.65
C ALA A 178 1.77 7.73 7.34
N LEU A 179 2.11 6.46 7.12
CA LEU A 179 3.33 5.81 7.60
C LEU A 179 4.60 6.48 7.04
N CYS A 180 4.67 6.71 5.73
CA CYS A 180 5.79 7.42 5.11
C CYS A 180 5.98 8.80 5.75
N ARG A 181 4.89 9.54 5.96
CA ARG A 181 4.95 10.86 6.60
C ARG A 181 5.31 10.81 8.09
N ALA A 182 5.03 9.70 8.78
CA ALA A 182 5.47 9.44 10.15
C ALA A 182 6.98 9.20 10.23
N VAL A 183 7.52 8.47 9.25
CA VAL A 183 8.97 8.21 9.14
C VAL A 183 9.73 9.49 8.81
N THR A 184 9.19 10.32 7.90
CA THR A 184 9.82 11.61 7.54
C THR A 184 9.78 12.67 8.64
N ALA A 185 9.12 12.41 9.77
CA ALA A 185 9.17 13.29 10.94
C ALA A 185 10.56 13.28 11.61
N SER A 186 11.38 12.25 11.37
CA SER A 186 12.73 12.14 11.92
C SER A 186 13.78 12.18 10.81
N PRO A 187 14.70 13.16 10.81
CA PRO A 187 15.75 13.27 9.80
C PRO A 187 16.66 12.05 9.75
N ALA A 188 16.93 11.44 10.92
CA ALA A 188 17.76 10.24 11.03
C ALA A 188 17.11 9.05 10.30
N TYR A 189 15.83 8.77 10.56
CA TYR A 189 15.13 7.67 9.89
C TYR A 189 14.93 7.95 8.40
N THR A 190 14.62 9.19 8.03
CA THR A 190 14.50 9.61 6.62
C THR A 190 15.80 9.32 5.86
N LYS A 191 16.93 9.78 6.40
CA LYS A 191 18.26 9.57 5.80
C LYS A 191 18.59 8.10 5.66
N THR A 192 18.32 7.29 6.68
CA THR A 192 18.56 5.84 6.64
C THR A 192 17.69 5.18 5.57
N LEU A 193 16.39 5.49 5.54
CA LEU A 193 15.46 4.90 4.58
C LEU A 193 15.81 5.27 3.14
N LEU A 194 16.09 6.54 2.86
CA LEU A 194 16.51 7.01 1.53
C LEU A 194 17.77 6.29 1.03
N ARG A 195 18.74 6.03 1.93
CA ARG A 195 19.98 5.31 1.61
C ARG A 195 19.79 3.83 1.35
N LEU A 196 18.89 3.19 2.09
CA LEU A 196 18.61 1.76 1.94
C LEU A 196 17.64 1.46 0.80
N MET A 197 16.82 2.43 0.38
CA MET A 197 15.77 2.23 -0.62
C MET A 197 16.25 1.64 -1.95
N PRO A 198 17.35 2.11 -2.58
CA PRO A 198 17.82 1.50 -3.82
C PRO A 198 18.17 0.02 -3.63
N VAL A 199 18.82 -0.33 -2.51
CA VAL A 199 19.20 -1.70 -2.21
C VAL A 199 17.95 -2.56 -2.01
N PHE A 200 16.98 -2.08 -1.24
CA PHE A 200 15.70 -2.76 -1.02
C PHE A 200 14.96 -3.03 -2.33
N LEU A 201 14.82 -2.02 -3.18
CA LEU A 201 14.14 -2.14 -4.46
C LEU A 201 14.86 -3.10 -5.41
N LEU A 202 16.19 -3.08 -5.45
CA LEU A 202 16.98 -4.02 -6.25
C LEU A 202 16.88 -5.46 -5.74
N VAL A 203 16.88 -5.66 -4.41
CA VAL A 203 16.71 -6.99 -3.81
C VAL A 203 15.33 -7.57 -4.16
N LEU A 204 14.27 -6.74 -4.10
CA LEU A 204 12.95 -7.15 -4.59
C LEU A 204 12.98 -7.47 -6.09
N ALA A 205 13.52 -6.58 -6.92
CA ALA A 205 13.60 -6.80 -8.36
C ALA A 205 14.32 -8.11 -8.71
N ALA A 206 15.47 -8.37 -8.07
CA ALA A 206 16.23 -9.60 -8.24
C ALA A 206 15.45 -10.84 -7.77
N LYS A 207 14.75 -10.76 -6.64
CA LYS A 207 13.92 -11.88 -6.15
C LYS A 207 12.83 -12.27 -7.15
N TYR A 208 12.11 -11.28 -7.70
CA TYR A 208 11.08 -11.50 -8.73
C TYR A 208 11.66 -11.86 -10.11
N GLN A 209 12.98 -11.77 -10.30
CA GLN A 209 13.68 -12.22 -11.51
C GLN A 209 14.19 -13.66 -11.38
N ILE A 210 14.72 -14.05 -10.22
CA ILE A 210 15.38 -15.36 -10.00
C ILE A 210 14.38 -16.47 -9.67
N PHE A 211 13.29 -16.15 -8.97
CA PHE A 211 12.27 -17.12 -8.60
C PHE A 211 10.93 -16.77 -9.27
N PRO A 212 10.74 -17.09 -10.56
CA PRO A 212 9.42 -17.05 -11.16
C PRO A 212 8.51 -18.04 -10.40
N THR A 213 7.37 -17.56 -9.93
CA THR A 213 6.36 -18.37 -9.24
C THR A 213 5.88 -19.49 -10.16
N VAL A 214 5.87 -20.72 -9.63
CA VAL A 214 5.53 -21.95 -10.37
C VAL A 214 4.01 -21.98 -10.65
N GLN A 215 3.62 -22.37 -11.87
CA GLN A 215 2.22 -22.55 -12.28
C GLN A 215 1.54 -23.65 -11.46
N PRO A 216 0.29 -23.48 -11.00
CA PRO A 216 -0.66 -24.58 -11.05
C PRO A 216 -1.01 -24.82 -12.52
N GLU A 217 -0.92 -26.06 -12.98
CA GLU A 217 -1.43 -26.47 -14.29
C GLU A 217 -2.90 -26.04 -14.38
N GLU A 218 -3.21 -25.17 -15.34
CA GLU A 218 -4.58 -24.99 -15.79
C GLU A 218 -4.94 -26.32 -16.44
N ASP A 219 -5.88 -27.05 -15.82
CA ASP A 219 -6.47 -28.25 -16.38
C ASP A 219 -6.87 -27.96 -17.82
N ALA A 220 -6.18 -28.62 -18.75
CA ALA A 220 -6.53 -28.60 -20.16
C ALA A 220 -7.86 -29.36 -20.33
N GLU A 221 -8.96 -28.61 -20.31
CA GLU A 221 -10.21 -28.99 -20.98
C GLU A 221 -10.15 -28.65 -22.48
#